data_AF-A0A9D8JI88-F1
#
_entry.id   AF-A0A9D8JI88-F1
#
_cell.length_a   1.000
_cell.length_b   1.000
_cell.length_c   1.000
_cell.angle_alpha   90.00
_cell.angle_beta   90.00
_cell.angle_gamma   90.00
#
_symmetry.space_group_name_H-M   'P 1'
#
loop_
_entity.id
_entity.type
_entity.pdbx_description
1 polymer ?
#
loop_
_entity_poly.entity_id
_entity_poly.type
_entity_poly.pdbx_seq_one_letter_code
_entity_poly.pdbx_strand_id
1 'polypeptide(L)'
;MDKVISNREIKKIDTKKIKTMLDRRKGKMKRFLSYCAHCSLCAESCFLYMKHKKDPQYMPSYKVINSLGKLYRKRGKVDQKALDEMRGIVWRNCVLCSRCYCPIGIHVPNMIAFARAVLRSQEVYPQRNENSSESWL
;
A
#
# COMPACT_ATOMS: atom_id res chain seq x y z
N MET A 1 -23.49 -11.49 11.09
CA MET A 1 -23.26 -10.73 9.85
C MET A 1 -22.08 -11.37 9.14
N ASP A 2 -22.38 -12.02 8.03
CA ASP A 2 -21.58 -13.11 7.48
C ASP A 2 -20.27 -12.63 6.86
N LYS A 3 -19.18 -13.28 7.26
CA LYS A 3 -17.87 -13.13 6.60
C LYS A 3 -18.02 -13.65 5.18
N VAL A 4 -18.20 -12.75 4.21
CA VAL A 4 -17.98 -13.07 2.81
C VAL A 4 -16.47 -13.25 2.63
N ILE A 5 -16.01 -14.46 2.96
CA ILE A 5 -14.69 -14.94 2.57
C ILE A 5 -14.77 -15.07 1.05
N SER A 6 -14.21 -14.10 0.31
CA SER A 6 -14.10 -14.24 -1.14
C SER A 6 -13.41 -15.57 -1.39
N ASN A 7 -14.07 -16.47 -2.12
CA ASN A 7 -13.58 -17.80 -2.46
C ASN A 7 -12.45 -17.69 -3.50
N ARG A 8 -11.41 -16.91 -3.17
CA ARG A 8 -10.17 -16.85 -3.94
C ARG A 8 -9.46 -18.15 -3.65
N GLU A 9 -9.39 -19.02 -4.65
CA GLU A 9 -8.43 -20.11 -4.65
C GLU A 9 -7.08 -19.54 -4.23
N ILE A 10 -6.45 -20.16 -3.22
CA ILE A 10 -5.17 -19.71 -2.69
C ILE A 10 -4.12 -19.99 -3.75
N LYS A 11 -3.95 -19.03 -4.67
CA LYS A 11 -2.97 -19.12 -5.74
C LYS A 11 -1.58 -18.98 -5.15
N LYS A 12 -0.66 -19.81 -5.62
CA LYS A 12 0.73 -19.78 -5.18
C LYS A 12 1.37 -18.43 -5.49
N ILE A 13 1.85 -17.75 -4.47
CA ILE A 13 2.53 -16.45 -4.59
C ILE A 13 3.87 -16.61 -5.30
N ASP A 14 4.09 -15.84 -6.37
CA ASP A 14 5.35 -15.79 -7.10
C ASP A 14 6.33 -14.84 -6.42
N THR A 15 6.99 -15.35 -5.38
CA THR A 15 7.98 -14.60 -4.60
C THR A 15 9.20 -14.18 -5.44
N LYS A 16 9.56 -14.94 -6.48
CA LYS A 16 10.69 -14.61 -7.37
C LYS A 16 10.37 -13.36 -8.19
N LYS A 17 9.17 -13.30 -8.78
CA LYS A 17 8.70 -12.12 -9.52
C LYS A 17 8.60 -10.89 -8.63
N ILE A 18 8.04 -11.02 -7.42
CA ILE A 18 8.01 -9.92 -6.45
C ILE A 18 9.42 -9.41 -6.19
N LYS A 19 10.36 -10.31 -5.86
CA LYS A 19 11.75 -9.94 -5.59
C LYS A 19 12.38 -9.19 -6.77
N THR A 20 12.23 -9.70 -8.00
CA THR A 20 12.75 -9.04 -9.21
C THR A 20 12.17 -7.63 -9.38
N MET A 21 10.86 -7.44 -9.14
CA MET A 21 10.25 -6.11 -9.20
C MET A 21 10.83 -5.17 -8.14
N LEU A 22 10.98 -5.64 -6.90
CA LEU A 22 11.55 -4.86 -5.79
C LEU A 22 13.00 -4.46 -6.08
N ASP A 23 13.82 -5.37 -6.59
CA ASP A 23 15.24 -5.11 -6.88
C ASP A 23 15.40 -3.98 -7.92
N ARG A 24 14.54 -3.92 -8.95
CA ARG A 24 14.51 -2.84 -9.96
C ARG A 24 14.28 -1.43 -9.38
N ARG A 25 13.69 -1.32 -8.19
CA ARG A 25 13.35 -0.02 -7.55
C ARG A 25 13.94 0.15 -6.16
N LYS A 26 14.86 -0.72 -5.75
CA LYS A 26 15.48 -0.72 -4.41
C LYS A 26 16.06 0.64 -4.02
N GLY A 27 16.67 1.35 -4.96
CA GLY A 27 17.22 2.70 -4.73
C GLY A 27 16.16 3.72 -4.28
N LYS A 28 14.96 3.70 -4.87
CA LYS A 28 13.85 4.59 -4.45
C LYS A 28 13.40 4.29 -3.03
N MET A 29 13.33 3.01 -2.68
CA MET A 29 12.96 2.61 -1.31
C MET A 29 14.04 2.98 -0.29
N LYS A 30 15.32 2.78 -0.63
CA LYS A 30 16.43 3.21 0.22
C LYS A 30 16.35 4.71 0.50
N ARG A 31 16.14 5.55 -0.53
CA ARG A 31 15.94 6.99 -0.36
C ARG A 31 14.75 7.32 0.55
N PHE A 32 13.61 6.65 0.37
CA PHE A 32 12.44 6.83 1.25
C PHE A 32 12.81 6.57 2.71
N LEU A 33 13.44 5.42 3.00
CA LEU A 33 13.75 5.01 4.38
C LEU A 33 14.88 5.83 5.00
N SER A 34 15.84 6.31 4.20
CA SER A 34 16.99 7.07 4.69
C SER A 34 16.68 8.56 4.90
N TYR A 35 15.80 9.16 4.08
CA TYR A 35 15.57 10.61 4.08
C TYR A 35 14.23 11.03 4.66
N CYS A 36 13.30 10.13 4.95
CA CYS A 36 12.04 10.49 5.60
C CYS A 36 12.32 11.02 7.02
N ALA A 37 12.15 12.33 7.23
CA ALA A 37 12.37 12.99 8.53
C ALA A 37 11.20 12.85 9.52
N HIS A 38 10.20 12.02 9.23
CA HIS A 38 9.00 11.84 10.08
C HIS A 38 8.24 13.15 10.40
N CYS A 39 8.35 14.17 9.55
CA CYS A 39 7.76 15.50 9.76
C CYS A 39 6.24 15.59 9.58
N SER A 40 5.57 14.50 9.21
CA SER A 40 4.10 14.43 9.04
C SER A 40 3.45 15.36 8.00
N LEU A 41 4.19 16.19 7.27
CA LEU A 41 3.64 17.08 6.22
C LEU A 41 2.86 16.33 5.13
N CYS A 42 3.28 15.10 4.79
CA CYS A 42 2.54 14.27 3.86
C CYS A 42 1.15 13.87 4.39
N ALA A 43 1.01 13.74 5.72
CA ALA A 43 -0.24 13.39 6.39
C ALA A 43 -1.23 14.56 6.30
N GLU A 44 -0.80 15.77 6.66
CA GLU A 44 -1.62 16.98 6.59
C GLU A 44 -2.11 17.29 5.17
N SER A 45 -1.28 16.96 4.16
CA SER A 45 -1.66 17.09 2.75
C SER A 45 -2.72 16.07 2.28
N CYS A 46 -3.00 15.02 3.05
CA CYS A 46 -3.85 13.91 2.63
C CYS A 46 -5.30 14.09 3.10
N PHE A 47 -6.22 14.33 2.16
CA PHE A 47 -7.63 14.55 2.50
C PHE A 47 -8.30 13.35 3.20
N LEU A 48 -7.88 12.11 2.90
CA LEU A 48 -8.40 10.94 3.61
C LEU A 48 -7.94 10.90 5.07
N TYR A 49 -6.68 11.27 5.34
CA TYR A 49 -6.20 11.39 6.71
C TYR A 49 -7.00 12.43 7.51
N MET A 50 -7.27 13.58 6.88
CA MET A 50 -8.07 14.65 7.49
C MET A 50 -9.54 14.23 7.68
N LYS A 51 -10.16 13.59 6.68
CA LYS A 51 -11.55 13.09 6.75
C LYS A 51 -11.72 12.07 7.88
N HIS A 52 -10.77 11.16 8.04
CA HIS A 52 -10.84 10.08 9.02
C HIS A 52 -10.23 10.45 10.38
N LYS A 53 -10.48 11.68 10.85
CA LYS A 53 -10.09 12.16 12.19
C LYS A 53 -8.61 11.90 12.52
N LYS A 54 -7.72 12.07 11.55
CA LYS A 54 -6.27 11.85 11.68
C LYS A 54 -5.89 10.42 12.09
N ASP A 55 -6.69 9.43 11.69
CA ASP A 55 -6.34 8.02 11.89
C ASP A 55 -5.05 7.66 11.10
N PRO A 56 -3.99 7.17 11.79
CA PRO A 56 -2.70 6.85 11.18
C PRO A 56 -2.78 5.90 9.98
N GLN A 57 -3.78 5.02 9.88
CA GLN A 57 -3.91 4.11 8.74
C GLN A 57 -4.11 4.84 7.40
N TYR A 58 -4.56 6.10 7.45
CA TYR A 58 -4.74 6.97 6.29
C TYR A 58 -3.55 7.91 6.04
N MET A 59 -2.53 7.90 6.88
CA MET A 59 -1.31 8.68 6.65
C MET A 59 -0.52 8.13 5.45
N PRO A 60 -0.04 8.96 4.50
CA PRO A 60 0.67 8.46 3.32
C PRO A 60 1.97 7.71 3.62
N SER A 61 2.77 8.16 4.59
CA SER A 61 3.98 7.43 5.03
C SER A 61 3.64 6.06 5.64
N TYR A 62 2.59 5.98 6.46
CA TYR A 62 2.07 4.72 6.99
C TYR A 62 1.73 3.74 5.86
N LYS A 63 1.03 4.22 4.82
CA LYS A 63 0.66 3.38 3.67
C LYS A 63 1.88 2.81 2.98
N VAL A 64 2.91 3.62 2.75
CA VAL A 64 4.15 3.15 2.11
C VAL A 64 4.87 2.12 2.98
N ILE A 65 5.03 2.39 4.28
CA ILE A 65 5.76 1.50 5.21
C ILE A 65 5.03 0.16 5.38
N ASN A 66 3.71 0.18 5.55
CA ASN A 66 2.92 -1.03 5.82
C ASN A 66 2.48 -1.79 4.56
N SER A 67 2.75 -1.25 3.36
CA SER A 67 2.64 -1.99 2.10
C SER A 67 4.01 -2.32 1.51
N LEU A 68 4.56 -1.40 0.72
CA LEU A 68 5.83 -1.56 0.03
C LEU A 68 6.99 -1.82 1.01
N GLY A 69 6.99 -1.16 2.18
CA GLY A 69 7.97 -1.39 3.23
C GLY A 69 7.97 -2.82 3.75
N LYS A 70 6.79 -3.40 4.00
CA LYS A 70 6.64 -4.80 4.40
C LYS A 70 7.16 -5.74 3.30
N LEU A 71 6.89 -5.45 2.03
CA LEU A 71 7.44 -6.21 0.89
C LEU A 71 8.98 -6.20 0.84
N TYR A 72 9.61 -5.01 0.97
CA TYR A 72 11.07 -4.91 1.00
C TYR A 72 11.68 -5.57 2.23
N ARG A 73 11.10 -5.37 3.42
CA ARG A 73 11.56 -5.98 4.69
C ARG A 73 11.56 -7.50 4.61
N LYS A 74 10.51 -8.08 4.04
CA LYS A 74 10.36 -9.53 3.86
C LYS A 74 11.02 -10.05 2.58
N ARG A 75 11.67 -9.20 1.78
CA ARG A 75 12.28 -9.55 0.48
C ARG A 75 11.31 -10.31 -0.44
N GLY A 76 10.05 -9.89 -0.44
CA GLY A 76 8.96 -10.53 -1.19
C GLY A 76 8.42 -11.85 -0.62
N LYS A 77 8.96 -12.36 0.50
CA LYS A 77 8.47 -13.57 1.19
C LYS A 77 7.27 -13.22 2.07
N VAL A 78 6.09 -13.14 1.46
CA VAL A 78 4.81 -12.80 2.13
C VAL A 78 3.77 -13.87 1.84
N ASP A 79 2.78 -13.98 2.73
CA ASP A 79 1.62 -14.85 2.58
C ASP A 79 0.41 -14.10 1.99
N GLN A 80 -0.65 -14.85 1.70
CA GLN A 80 -1.87 -14.29 1.09
C GLN A 80 -2.52 -13.25 2.01
N LYS A 81 -2.58 -13.53 3.32
CA LYS A 81 -3.09 -12.61 4.34
C LYS A 81 -2.36 -11.26 4.29
N ALA A 82 -1.03 -11.25 4.23
CA ALA A 82 -0.27 -10.01 4.13
C ALA A 82 -0.57 -9.25 2.83
N LEU A 83 -0.75 -9.94 1.70
CA LEU A 83 -1.13 -9.27 0.45
C LEU A 83 -2.52 -8.63 0.53
N ASP A 84 -3.48 -9.30 1.18
CA ASP A 84 -4.84 -8.79 1.36
C ASP A 84 -4.91 -7.61 2.34
N GLU A 85 -4.12 -7.62 3.41
CA GLU A 85 -3.92 -6.46 4.29
C GLU A 85 -3.37 -5.26 3.51
N MET A 86 -2.32 -5.48 2.71
CA MET A 86 -1.72 -4.44 1.87
C MET A 86 -2.70 -3.91 0.83
N ARG A 87 -3.57 -4.78 0.28
CA ARG A 87 -4.62 -4.38 -0.65
C ARG A 87 -5.56 -3.36 -0.02
N GLY A 88 -6.00 -3.58 1.21
CA GLY A 88 -6.78 -2.58 1.97
C GLY A 88 -6.04 -1.26 2.08
N ILE A 89 -4.77 -1.28 2.46
CA ILE A 89 -3.96 -0.07 2.63
C ILE A 89 -3.83 0.74 1.32
N VAL A 90 -3.56 0.08 0.19
CA VAL A 90 -3.21 0.77 -1.07
C VAL A 90 -4.41 1.09 -1.96
N TRP A 91 -5.59 0.49 -1.73
CA TRP A 91 -6.83 0.82 -2.45
C TRP A 91 -7.92 1.41 -1.58
N ARG A 92 -8.23 0.83 -0.41
CA ARG A 92 -9.26 1.37 0.50
C ARG A 92 -8.80 2.68 1.12
N ASN A 93 -7.60 2.68 1.69
CA ASN A 93 -7.12 3.86 2.41
C ASN A 93 -6.48 4.90 1.45
N CYS A 94 -6.43 4.66 0.14
CA CYS A 94 -5.79 5.55 -0.83
C CYS A 94 -6.50 5.52 -2.18
N VAL A 95 -6.94 6.69 -2.66
CA VAL A 95 -7.45 6.84 -4.04
C VAL A 95 -6.37 7.21 -5.06
N LEU A 96 -5.11 7.35 -4.62
CA LEU A 96 -3.98 7.76 -5.47
C LEU A 96 -4.19 9.12 -6.17
N CYS A 97 -4.76 10.11 -5.46
CA CYS A 97 -5.00 11.46 -5.99
C CYS A 97 -3.73 12.31 -6.19
N SER A 98 -2.56 11.80 -5.83
CA SER A 98 -1.26 12.49 -5.91
C SER A 98 -1.12 13.82 -5.16
N ARG A 99 -2.08 14.21 -4.30
CA ARG A 99 -2.03 15.46 -3.52
C ARG A 99 -1.01 15.46 -2.36
N CYS A 100 -0.64 14.29 -1.83
CA CYS A 100 0.29 14.24 -0.70
C CYS A 100 1.67 14.75 -1.11
N TYR A 101 2.21 15.67 -0.32
CA TYR A 101 3.48 16.35 -0.61
C TYR A 101 4.57 15.94 0.40
N CYS A 102 5.83 15.93 -0.06
CA CYS A 102 7.00 15.76 0.80
C CYS A 102 8.05 16.79 0.39
N PRO A 103 8.48 17.69 1.30
CA PRO A 103 9.45 18.73 0.97
C PRO A 103 10.85 18.18 0.68
N ILE A 104 11.14 16.95 1.09
CA ILE A 104 12.42 16.26 0.88
C ILE A 104 12.48 15.61 -0.53
N GLY A 105 11.40 15.72 -1.32
CA GLY A 105 11.34 15.16 -2.68
C GLY A 105 10.97 13.68 -2.74
N ILE A 106 10.45 13.10 -1.65
CA ILE A 106 9.93 11.73 -1.65
C ILE A 106 8.58 11.70 -2.38
N HIS A 107 8.55 11.07 -3.56
CA HIS A 107 7.33 10.90 -4.32
C HIS A 107 6.45 9.75 -3.78
N VAL A 108 5.74 9.99 -2.68
CA VAL A 108 4.86 9.01 -2.01
C VAL A 108 3.83 8.35 -2.95
N PRO A 109 3.13 9.09 -3.85
CA PRO A 109 2.18 8.46 -4.77
C PRO A 109 2.84 7.40 -5.67
N ASN A 110 4.07 7.63 -6.14
CA ASN A 110 4.80 6.66 -6.96
C ASN A 110 5.13 5.38 -6.19
N MET A 111 5.40 5.50 -4.88
CA MET A 111 5.65 4.37 -4.00
C MET A 111 4.38 3.53 -3.80
N ILE A 112 3.23 4.17 -3.55
CA ILE A 112 1.94 3.48 -3.43
C ILE A 112 1.51 2.85 -4.75
N ALA A 113 1.69 3.56 -5.88
CA ALA A 113 1.43 3.02 -7.21
C ALA A 113 2.29 1.79 -7.51
N PHE A 114 3.55 1.78 -7.07
CA PHE A 114 4.41 0.62 -7.21
C PHE A 114 3.97 -0.56 -6.33
N ALA A 115 3.51 -0.31 -5.10
CA ALA A 115 2.91 -1.35 -4.27
C ALA A 115 1.70 -2.00 -4.98
N ARG A 116 0.80 -1.18 -5.56
CA ARG A 116 -0.33 -1.67 -6.39
C ARG A 116 0.14 -2.52 -7.56
N ALA A 117 1.22 -2.13 -8.24
CA ALA A 117 1.77 -2.91 -9.35
C ALA A 117 2.30 -4.27 -8.90
N VAL A 118 2.98 -4.34 -7.76
CA VAL A 118 3.43 -5.61 -7.18
C VAL A 118 2.23 -6.49 -6.83
N LEU A 119 1.21 -5.96 -6.16
CA LEU A 119 0.01 -6.74 -5.79
C LEU A 119 -0.75 -7.23 -7.03
N ARG A 120 -0.93 -6.39 -8.06
CA ARG A 120 -1.52 -6.81 -9.35
C ARG A 120 -0.73 -7.91 -10.03
N SER A 121 0.60 -7.91 -9.91
CA SER A 121 1.44 -8.97 -10.50
C SER A 121 1.18 -10.36 -9.90
N GLN A 122 0.53 -10.39 -8.73
CA GLN A 122 0.07 -11.56 -7.97
C GLN A 122 -1.46 -11.72 -8.01
N GLU A 123 -2.13 -11.01 -8.93
CA GLU A 123 -3.60 -10.99 -9.08
C GLU A 123 -4.36 -10.51 -7.84
N VAL A 124 -3.69 -9.75 -6.95
CA VAL A 124 -4.32 -9.13 -5.79
C VAL A 124 -4.70 -7.70 -6.12
N TYR A 125 -6.00 -7.46 -6.30
CA TYR A 125 -6.59 -6.13 -6.49
C TYR A 125 -8.09 -6.17 -6.10
N PRO A 126 -8.75 -5.01 -5.91
CA PRO A 126 -10.18 -4.95 -5.68
C PRO A 126 -10.96 -5.47 -6.88
N GLN A 127 -11.91 -6.36 -6.67
CA GLN A 127 -12.78 -6.88 -7.73
C GLN A 127 -14.07 -6.05 -7.81
N ARG A 128 -14.67 -5.97 -9.00
CA ARG A 128 -15.90 -5.21 -9.22
C ARG A 128 -17.08 -5.72 -8.38
N ASN A 129 -17.12 -7.02 -8.14
CA ASN A 129 -18.17 -7.71 -7.38
C ASN A 129 -17.82 -7.84 -5.89
N GLU A 130 -16.74 -7.24 -5.40
CA GLU A 130 -16.50 -7.15 -3.96
C GLU A 130 -17.43 -6.10 -3.37
N ASN A 131 -18.42 -6.55 -2.58
CA ASN A 131 -19.16 -5.66 -1.70
C ASN A 131 -18.16 -5.00 -0.75
N SER A 132 -18.03 -3.68 -0.80
CA SER A 132 -17.44 -2.91 0.29
C SER A 132 -18.42 -2.98 1.46
N SER A 133 -18.37 -4.07 2.25
CA SER A 133 -19.21 -4.25 3.44
C SER A 133 -18.90 -3.24 4.55
N GLU A 134 -17.93 -2.36 4.34
CA GLU A 134 -17.65 -1.22 5.19
C GLU A 134 -18.23 0.03 4.53
N SER A 135 -19.33 0.52 5.13
CA SER A 135 -20.00 1.78 4.81
C SER A 135 -18.98 2.91 4.67
N TRP A 136 -19.06 3.64 3.55
CA TRP A 136 -18.28 4.85 3.31
C TRP A 136 -18.81 6.09 4.05
N LEU A 137 -19.80 5.87 4.94
CA LEU A 137 -20.48 6.82 5.82
C LEU A 137 -20.43 6.32 7.27
#